data_AF-A0A834BEH4-F1
#
_entry.id   AF-A0A834BEH4-F1
#
_cell.length_a   1.000
_cell.length_b   1.000
_cell.length_c   1.000
_cell.angle_alpha   90.00
_cell.angle_beta   90.00
_cell.angle_gamma   90.00
#
_symmetry.space_group_name_H-M   'P 1'
#
loop_
_entity.id
_entity.type
_entity.pdbx_description
1 polymer ?
#
loop_
_entity_poly.entity_id
_entity_poly.type
_entity_poly.pdbx_seq_one_letter_code
_entity_poly.pdbx_strand_id
1 'polypeptide(L)'
;MLTKNVDLVKDAHEEMERAVEECDPYCGLSNDIAEENSEQDHVLGCPNNQDSYWSEEDQELISPCLALVRASKACLTKIQVAVAENGKKDQVAQLDDIVDISDEISPSVDDLALSIYPPMCHRTVSINSAKLASVIKKALEITKSSHVTPQAEDSWIPLLINAVDHCMNRIKELTQNELEL
;
A
#
# COMPACT_ATOMS: atom_id res chain seq x y z
N MET A 1 9.93 8.29 -17.10
CA MET A 1 9.80 7.13 -16.20
C MET A 1 8.77 7.42 -15.11
N LEU A 2 8.87 8.54 -14.38
CA LEU A 2 7.90 8.96 -13.35
C LEU A 2 6.40 8.79 -13.70
N THR A 3 5.96 9.21 -14.91
CA THR A 3 4.55 9.04 -15.33
C THR A 3 4.10 7.58 -15.30
N LYS A 4 4.98 6.65 -15.73
CA LYS A 4 4.67 5.22 -15.73
C LYS A 4 4.49 4.71 -14.30
N ASN A 5 5.30 5.15 -13.35
CA ASN A 5 5.15 4.74 -11.94
C ASN A 5 3.88 5.30 -11.32
N VAL A 6 3.50 6.54 -11.67
CA VAL A 6 2.21 7.12 -11.21
C VAL A 6 1.05 6.25 -11.70
N ASP A 7 1.06 5.84 -12.97
CA ASP A 7 0.01 5.02 -13.55
C ASP A 7 -0.01 3.60 -12.94
N LEU A 8 1.15 2.95 -12.77
CA LEU A 8 1.25 1.62 -12.15
C LEU A 8 0.74 1.62 -10.71
N VAL A 9 1.15 2.61 -9.89
CA VAL A 9 0.69 2.73 -8.50
C VAL A 9 -0.80 3.06 -8.44
N LYS A 10 -1.32 3.83 -9.40
CA LYS A 10 -2.75 4.10 -9.52
C LYS A 10 -3.52 2.80 -9.83
N ASP A 11 -3.07 2.02 -10.81
CA ASP A 11 -3.72 0.78 -11.21
C ASP A 11 -3.73 -0.22 -10.05
N ALA A 12 -2.62 -0.37 -9.32
CA ALA A 12 -2.52 -1.21 -8.13
C ALA A 12 -3.48 -0.74 -7.01
N HIS A 13 -3.56 0.55 -6.73
CA HIS A 13 -4.51 1.09 -5.75
C HIS A 13 -5.96 0.78 -6.13
N GLU A 14 -6.34 1.02 -7.39
CA GLU A 14 -7.71 0.76 -7.87
C GLU A 14 -8.03 -0.74 -7.90
N GLU A 15 -7.05 -1.60 -8.17
CA GLU A 15 -7.20 -3.06 -8.08
C GLU A 15 -7.45 -3.51 -6.64
N MET A 16 -6.67 -3.01 -5.68
CA MET A 16 -6.87 -3.32 -4.27
C MET A 16 -8.21 -2.79 -3.74
N GLU A 17 -8.61 -1.57 -4.10
CA GLU A 17 -9.90 -1.00 -3.71
C GLU A 17 -11.07 -1.84 -4.25
N ARG A 18 -11.05 -2.19 -5.54
CA ARG A 18 -12.08 -3.06 -6.13
C ARG A 18 -12.15 -4.42 -5.45
N ALA A 19 -11.00 -5.03 -5.15
CA ALA A 19 -10.97 -6.33 -4.51
C ALA A 19 -11.63 -6.29 -3.12
N VAL A 20 -11.40 -5.23 -2.34
CA VAL A 20 -12.06 -5.02 -1.03
C VAL A 20 -13.56 -4.76 -1.19
N GLU A 21 -13.97 -3.97 -2.18
CA GLU A 21 -15.39 -3.68 -2.45
C GLU A 21 -16.19 -4.90 -2.91
N GLU A 22 -15.54 -5.79 -3.69
CA GLU A 22 -16.14 -7.04 -4.19
C GLU A 22 -16.16 -8.17 -3.15
N CYS A 23 -15.50 -7.98 -1.99
CA CYS A 23 -15.50 -8.95 -0.91
C CYS A 23 -16.91 -9.12 -0.31
N ASP A 24 -17.50 -10.31 -0.45
CA ASP A 24 -18.83 -10.63 0.08
C ASP A 24 -18.84 -10.64 1.63
N PRO A 25 -19.59 -9.74 2.29
CA PRO A 25 -19.70 -9.68 3.75
C PRO A 25 -20.28 -10.95 4.39
N TYR A 26 -20.94 -11.81 3.61
CA TYR A 26 -21.68 -12.99 4.10
C TYR A 26 -21.02 -14.33 3.75
N CYS A 27 -19.86 -14.33 3.08
CA CYS A 27 -19.21 -15.56 2.61
C CYS A 27 -18.82 -16.51 3.77
N GLY A 28 -18.58 -15.99 4.98
CA GLY A 28 -18.28 -16.80 6.17
C GLY A 28 -19.50 -17.33 6.93
N LEU A 29 -20.71 -16.82 6.68
CA LEU A 29 -21.93 -17.18 7.43
C LEU A 29 -22.74 -18.33 6.80
N SER A 30 -22.51 -18.67 5.53
CA SER A 30 -23.33 -19.67 4.83
C SER A 30 -22.98 -21.13 5.17
N ASN A 31 -21.88 -21.39 5.88
CA ASN A 31 -21.52 -22.76 6.25
C ASN A 31 -22.24 -23.27 7.51
N ASP A 32 -22.86 -22.38 8.31
CA ASP A 32 -23.46 -22.77 9.60
C ASP A 32 -24.99 -22.95 9.56
N ILE A 33 -25.67 -22.67 8.43
CA ILE A 33 -27.14 -22.69 8.33
C ILE A 33 -27.66 -23.84 7.43
N ALA A 34 -26.80 -24.80 7.06
CA ALA A 34 -27.19 -25.98 6.29
C ALA A 34 -27.11 -27.29 7.09
N GLU A 35 -27.37 -27.27 8.40
CA GLU A 35 -27.56 -28.48 9.19
C GLU A 35 -28.86 -28.42 9.99
N GLU A 36 -30.00 -28.55 9.30
CA GLU A 36 -31.17 -29.20 9.88
C GLU A 36 -32.10 -29.62 8.72
N ASN A 37 -32.22 -30.94 8.51
CA ASN A 37 -33.07 -31.66 7.54
C ASN A 37 -32.41 -32.14 6.24
N SER A 38 -31.49 -33.10 6.34
CA SER A 38 -31.59 -34.32 5.51
C SER A 38 -30.70 -35.44 6.07
N GLU A 39 -31.35 -36.50 6.53
CA GLU A 39 -30.69 -37.78 6.81
C GLU A 39 -30.14 -38.36 5.49
N GLN A 40 -28.90 -38.85 5.53
CA GLN A 40 -28.19 -39.62 4.47
C GLN A 40 -27.56 -38.78 3.35
N ASP A 41 -26.26 -38.51 3.43
CA ASP A 41 -25.22 -39.22 2.66
C ASP A 41 -23.83 -38.67 3.03
N HIS A 42 -22.81 -39.49 2.82
CA HIS A 42 -21.40 -39.28 3.15
C HIS A 42 -20.78 -38.07 2.40
N VAL A 43 -20.95 -36.84 2.89
CA VAL A 43 -20.32 -35.65 2.30
C VAL A 43 -19.00 -35.33 3.00
N LEU A 44 -17.92 -35.55 2.24
CA LEU A 44 -16.57 -35.08 2.50
C LEU A 44 -16.61 -33.64 3.01
N GLY A 45 -15.99 -33.39 4.17
CA GLY A 45 -15.83 -32.04 4.71
C GLY A 45 -15.29 -31.10 3.63
N CYS A 46 -16.08 -30.08 3.28
CA CYS A 46 -15.59 -28.98 2.47
C CYS A 46 -14.34 -28.43 3.18
N PRO A 47 -13.19 -28.28 2.48
CA PRO A 47 -12.04 -27.65 3.07
C PRO A 47 -12.47 -26.31 3.65
N ASN A 48 -12.10 -26.06 4.89
CA ASN A 48 -12.32 -24.79 5.56
C ASN A 48 -11.64 -23.70 4.71
N ASN A 49 -12.37 -23.00 3.84
CA ASN A 49 -11.83 -21.99 2.91
C ASN A 49 -11.34 -20.71 3.63
N GLN A 50 -10.96 -20.78 4.91
CA GLN A 50 -10.48 -19.64 5.70
C GLN A 50 -9.28 -18.94 5.05
N ASP A 51 -8.45 -19.67 4.30
CA ASP A 51 -7.30 -19.11 3.57
C ASP A 51 -7.69 -18.31 2.30
N SER A 52 -8.98 -18.30 1.91
CA SER A 52 -9.47 -17.65 0.69
C SER A 52 -10.18 -16.31 0.93
N TYR A 53 -10.33 -15.88 2.18
CA TYR A 53 -11.09 -14.69 2.54
C TYR A 53 -10.32 -13.79 3.50
N TRP A 54 -10.67 -12.51 3.51
CA TRP A 54 -10.23 -11.57 4.54
C TRP A 54 -11.09 -11.69 5.80
N SER A 55 -10.43 -11.85 6.93
CA SER A 55 -11.06 -11.68 8.25
C SER A 55 -11.43 -10.22 8.52
N GLU A 56 -12.19 -9.96 9.58
CA GLU A 56 -12.49 -8.57 10.01
C GLU A 56 -11.19 -7.81 10.38
N GLU A 57 -10.23 -8.50 11.00
CA GLU A 57 -8.91 -7.93 11.35
C GLU A 57 -8.11 -7.58 10.09
N ASP A 58 -8.15 -8.44 9.06
CA ASP A 58 -7.53 -8.15 7.77
C ASP A 58 -8.15 -6.91 7.13
N GLN A 59 -9.48 -6.82 7.09
CA GLN A 59 -10.19 -5.67 6.52
C GLN A 59 -9.84 -4.36 7.24
N GLU A 60 -9.72 -4.40 8.57
CA GLU A 60 -9.29 -3.23 9.36
C GLU A 60 -7.85 -2.81 9.01
N LEU A 61 -6.95 -3.77 8.78
CA LEU A 61 -5.55 -3.54 8.40
C LEU A 61 -5.38 -3.09 6.95
N ILE A 62 -6.25 -3.50 6.03
CA ILE A 62 -6.18 -3.11 4.62
C ILE A 62 -6.44 -1.62 4.43
N SER A 63 -7.35 -1.02 5.21
CA SER A 63 -7.69 0.41 5.12
C SER A 63 -6.47 1.35 5.22
N PRO A 64 -5.61 1.29 6.25
CA PRO A 64 -4.40 2.11 6.30
C PRO A 64 -3.34 1.72 5.25
N CYS A 65 -3.33 0.48 4.74
CA CYS A 65 -2.46 0.07 3.64
C CYS A 65 -2.87 0.76 2.32
N LEU A 66 -4.18 0.78 2.01
CA LEU A 66 -4.72 1.52 0.87
C LEU A 66 -4.40 3.01 0.98
N ALA A 67 -4.53 3.60 2.17
CA ALA A 67 -4.16 4.99 2.41
C ALA A 67 -2.66 5.25 2.17
N LEU A 68 -1.79 4.30 2.52
CA LEU A 68 -0.35 4.38 2.25
C LEU A 68 -0.03 4.32 0.74
N VAL A 69 -0.69 3.43 -0.01
CA VAL A 69 -0.57 3.37 -1.47
C VAL A 69 -1.10 4.65 -2.12
N ARG A 70 -2.19 5.21 -1.59
CA ARG A 70 -2.70 6.52 -2.04
C ARG A 70 -1.69 7.63 -1.81
N ALA A 71 -1.03 7.64 -0.65
CA ALA A 71 0.02 8.58 -0.32
C ALA A 71 1.24 8.43 -1.24
N SER A 72 1.64 7.20 -1.58
CA SER A 72 2.75 6.94 -2.51
C SER A 72 2.48 7.52 -3.90
N LYS A 73 1.25 7.35 -4.43
CA LYS A 73 0.80 7.99 -5.67
C LYS A 73 0.91 9.51 -5.58
N ALA A 74 0.38 10.11 -4.51
CA ALA A 74 0.42 11.56 -4.31
C ALA A 74 1.86 12.10 -4.27
N CYS A 75 2.80 11.37 -3.65
CA CYS A 75 4.21 11.70 -3.65
C CYS A 75 4.79 11.70 -5.07
N LEU A 76 4.60 10.61 -5.82
CA LEU A 76 5.07 10.51 -7.21
C LEU A 76 4.49 11.63 -8.10
N THR A 77 3.20 11.94 -7.97
CA THR A 77 2.57 13.04 -8.72
C THR A 77 3.20 14.39 -8.36
N LYS A 78 3.44 14.66 -7.08
CA LYS A 78 4.06 15.93 -6.65
C LYS A 78 5.52 16.05 -7.08
N ILE A 79 6.29 14.96 -7.00
CA ILE A 79 7.66 14.89 -7.51
C ILE A 79 7.67 15.16 -9.02
N GLN A 80 6.77 14.53 -9.77
CA GLN A 80 6.63 14.73 -11.21
C GLN A 80 6.35 16.21 -11.56
N VAL A 81 5.42 16.86 -10.86
CA VAL A 81 5.13 18.29 -11.04
C VAL A 81 6.35 19.15 -10.72
N ALA A 82 7.03 18.90 -9.60
CA ALA A 82 8.23 19.65 -9.22
C ALA A 82 9.36 19.51 -10.25
N VAL A 83 9.59 18.30 -10.77
CA VAL A 83 10.56 18.05 -11.85
C VAL A 83 10.15 18.74 -13.14
N ALA A 84 8.87 18.75 -13.49
CA ALA A 84 8.37 19.41 -14.70
C ALA A 84 8.50 20.94 -14.63
N GLU A 85 8.26 21.54 -13.47
CA GLU A 85 8.29 22.99 -13.26
C GLU A 85 9.71 23.53 -13.08
N ASN A 86 10.53 22.83 -12.30
CA ASN A 86 11.82 23.34 -11.82
C ASN A 86 13.03 22.54 -12.33
N GLY A 87 12.81 21.44 -13.05
CA GLY A 87 13.87 20.59 -13.58
C GLY A 87 14.77 21.31 -14.59
N LYS A 88 16.08 21.21 -14.40
CA LYS A 88 17.07 21.83 -15.29
C LYS A 88 17.90 20.76 -16.00
N LYS A 89 18.02 20.88 -17.33
CA LYS A 89 18.67 19.87 -18.19
C LYS A 89 20.17 19.68 -17.91
N ASP A 90 20.81 20.68 -17.32
CA ASP A 90 22.22 20.65 -16.91
C ASP A 90 22.43 19.92 -15.57
N GLN A 91 21.38 19.69 -14.79
CA GLN A 91 21.42 19.01 -13.49
C GLN A 91 21.10 17.51 -13.62
N VAL A 92 21.69 16.85 -14.62
CA VAL A 92 21.39 15.46 -14.99
C VAL A 92 21.50 14.50 -13.79
N ALA A 93 22.60 14.56 -13.03
CA ALA A 93 22.81 13.67 -11.89
C ALA A 93 21.69 13.75 -10.84
N GLN A 94 21.19 14.96 -10.52
CA GLN A 94 20.10 15.11 -9.55
C GLN A 94 18.76 14.63 -10.11
N LEU A 95 18.54 14.75 -11.42
CA LEU A 95 17.34 14.22 -12.06
C LEU A 95 17.37 12.69 -12.09
N ASP A 96 18.54 12.09 -12.35
CA ASP A 96 18.75 10.65 -12.30
C ASP A 96 18.52 10.12 -10.87
N ASP A 97 19.10 10.75 -9.84
CA ASP A 97 18.89 10.38 -8.43
C ASP A 97 17.40 10.37 -8.05
N ILE A 98 16.61 11.34 -8.54
CA ILE A 98 15.16 11.41 -8.30
C ILE A 98 14.42 10.29 -9.02
N VAL A 99 14.80 9.99 -10.27
CA VAL A 99 14.17 8.92 -11.06
C VAL A 99 14.47 7.56 -10.42
N ASP A 100 15.73 7.30 -10.08
CA ASP A 100 16.17 6.03 -9.51
C ASP A 100 15.39 5.70 -8.23
N ILE A 101 15.28 6.63 -7.28
CA ILE A 101 14.51 6.40 -6.05
C ILE A 101 12.99 6.33 -6.30
N SER A 102 12.47 7.05 -7.29
CA SER A 102 11.05 7.01 -7.62
C SER A 102 10.65 5.70 -8.29
N ASP A 103 11.58 5.05 -9.00
CA ASP A 103 11.40 3.73 -9.61
C ASP A 103 11.35 2.61 -8.57
N GLU A 104 11.87 2.81 -7.35
CA GLU A 104 11.74 1.85 -6.22
C GLU A 104 10.33 1.83 -5.60
N ILE A 105 9.52 2.88 -5.80
CA ILE A 105 8.19 2.99 -5.19
C ILE A 105 7.22 1.95 -5.76
N SER A 106 7.16 1.80 -7.08
CA SER A 106 6.19 0.89 -7.72
C SER A 106 6.39 -0.58 -7.32
N PRO A 107 7.62 -1.14 -7.33
CA PRO A 107 7.86 -2.49 -6.82
C PRO A 107 7.52 -2.64 -5.33
N SER A 108 7.74 -1.60 -4.52
CA SER A 108 7.39 -1.64 -3.09
C SER A 108 5.88 -1.61 -2.85
N VAL A 109 5.11 -0.95 -3.73
CA VAL A 109 3.65 -1.02 -3.74
C VAL A 109 3.17 -2.41 -4.16
N ASP A 110 3.79 -3.00 -5.18
CA ASP A 110 3.48 -4.36 -5.65
C ASP A 110 3.72 -5.41 -4.54
N ASP A 111 4.87 -5.35 -3.86
CA ASP A 111 5.18 -6.20 -2.70
C ASP A 111 4.11 -6.08 -1.60
N LEU A 112 3.64 -4.85 -1.33
CA LEU A 112 2.57 -4.61 -0.34
C LEU A 112 1.22 -5.17 -0.82
N ALA A 113 0.83 -4.89 -2.06
CA ALA A 113 -0.42 -5.36 -2.66
C ALA A 113 -0.49 -6.89 -2.63
N LEU A 114 0.57 -7.58 -3.07
CA LEU A 114 0.65 -9.04 -3.05
C LEU A 114 0.55 -9.62 -1.64
N SER A 115 1.06 -8.91 -0.62
CA SER A 115 0.98 -9.37 0.78
C SER A 115 -0.40 -9.19 1.42
N ILE A 116 -1.28 -8.42 0.79
CA ILE A 116 -2.62 -8.12 1.31
C ILE A 116 -3.62 -9.20 0.91
N TYR A 117 -3.48 -9.85 -0.25
CA TYR A 117 -4.43 -10.88 -0.68
C TYR A 117 -4.39 -12.13 0.23
N PRO A 118 -5.54 -12.81 0.47
CA PRO A 118 -5.58 -13.99 1.31
C PRO A 118 -4.72 -15.16 0.82
N PRO A 119 -4.15 -15.97 1.73
CA PRO A 119 -4.14 -15.77 3.19
C PRO A 119 -3.19 -14.65 3.60
N MET A 120 -3.71 -13.65 4.32
CA MET A 120 -2.96 -12.43 4.67
C MET A 120 -2.07 -12.68 5.88
N CYS A 121 -0.79 -12.32 5.78
CA CYS A 121 0.15 -12.39 6.90
C CYS A 121 0.44 -10.97 7.41
N HIS A 122 -0.11 -10.62 8.57
CA HIS A 122 0.00 -9.28 9.18
C HIS A 122 1.45 -8.83 9.38
N ARG A 123 2.32 -9.76 9.77
CA ARG A 123 3.76 -9.49 9.90
C ARG A 123 4.39 -9.10 8.56
N THR A 124 4.07 -9.82 7.48
CA THR A 124 4.59 -9.52 6.13
C THR A 124 4.07 -8.17 5.64
N VAL A 125 2.78 -7.89 5.86
CA VAL A 125 2.16 -6.60 5.52
C VAL A 125 2.83 -5.45 6.27
N SER A 126 3.13 -5.64 7.56
CA SER A 126 3.85 -4.65 8.37
C SER A 126 5.26 -4.36 7.83
N ILE A 127 6.01 -5.41 7.46
CA ILE A 127 7.35 -5.29 6.87
C ILE A 127 7.30 -4.57 5.50
N ASN A 128 6.40 -4.98 4.61
CA ASN A 128 6.27 -4.40 3.27
C ASN A 128 5.78 -2.95 3.35
N SER A 129 4.87 -2.64 4.27
CA SER A 129 4.43 -1.27 4.55
C SER A 129 5.59 -0.39 5.03
N ALA A 130 6.41 -0.89 5.96
CA ALA A 130 7.57 -0.17 6.47
C ALA A 130 8.62 0.08 5.38
N LYS A 131 8.85 -0.91 4.50
CA LYS A 131 9.71 -0.77 3.31
C LYS A 131 9.18 0.32 2.39
N LEU A 132 7.90 0.27 2.00
CA LEU A 132 7.27 1.28 1.15
C LEU A 132 7.38 2.68 1.77
N ALA A 133 7.05 2.84 3.05
CA ALA A 133 7.16 4.11 3.76
C ALA A 133 8.61 4.65 3.79
N SER A 134 9.61 3.77 3.95
CA SER A 134 11.02 4.15 3.89
C SER A 134 11.41 4.68 2.51
N VAL A 135 11.01 3.97 1.44
CA VAL A 135 11.28 4.38 0.06
C VAL A 135 10.61 5.73 -0.25
N ILE A 136 9.34 5.91 0.11
CA ILE A 136 8.62 7.17 -0.10
C ILE A 136 9.34 8.33 0.60
N LYS A 137 9.71 8.17 1.88
CA LYS A 137 10.40 9.22 2.64
C LYS A 137 11.77 9.55 2.04
N LYS A 138 12.50 8.53 1.58
CA LYS A 138 13.79 8.73 0.89
C LYS A 138 13.61 9.49 -0.42
N ALA A 139 12.58 9.17 -1.22
CA ALA A 139 12.26 9.89 -2.45
C ALA A 139 11.93 11.37 -2.18
N LEU A 140 11.13 11.63 -1.14
CA LEU A 140 10.79 12.98 -0.71
C LEU A 140 12.01 13.77 -0.22
N GLU A 141 12.91 13.15 0.54
CA GLU A 141 14.14 13.82 1.01
C GLU A 141 15.10 14.13 -0.15
N ILE A 142 15.32 13.17 -1.06
CA ILE A 142 16.14 13.41 -2.26
C ILE A 142 15.55 14.56 -3.10
N THR A 143 14.23 14.57 -3.30
CA THR A 143 13.53 15.64 -4.03
C THR A 143 13.70 17.00 -3.34
N LYS A 144 13.58 17.02 -2.01
CA LYS A 144 13.76 18.23 -1.18
C LYS A 144 15.18 18.79 -1.26
N SER A 145 16.18 17.93 -1.25
CA SER A 145 17.61 18.31 -1.33
C SER A 145 18.07 18.69 -2.74
N SER A 146 17.23 18.49 -3.75
CA SER A 146 17.56 18.76 -5.15
C SER A 146 17.20 20.18 -5.59
N HIS A 147 17.66 20.55 -6.79
CA HIS A 147 17.30 21.81 -7.44
C HIS A 147 15.81 21.95 -7.79
N VAL A 148 15.01 20.87 -7.77
CA VAL A 148 13.60 20.92 -8.18
C VAL A 148 12.67 21.50 -7.11
N THR A 149 13.19 21.74 -5.90
CA THR A 149 12.43 22.31 -4.76
C THR A 149 13.12 23.59 -4.24
N PRO A 150 13.01 24.73 -4.95
CA PRO A 150 13.74 25.95 -4.60
C PRO A 150 13.19 26.74 -3.39
N GLN A 151 11.97 26.45 -2.92
CA GLN A 151 11.35 27.13 -1.76
C GLN A 151 10.84 26.08 -0.76
N ALA A 152 11.60 25.88 0.32
CA ALA A 152 11.37 24.80 1.29
C ALA A 152 10.30 25.11 2.36
N GLU A 153 9.85 26.36 2.48
CA GLU A 153 9.07 26.83 3.64
C GLU A 153 7.54 26.59 3.53
N ASP A 154 6.97 26.54 2.32
CA ASP A 154 5.56 26.15 2.06
C ASP A 154 5.47 24.78 1.37
N SER A 155 6.28 23.85 1.86
CA SER A 155 6.52 22.58 1.20
C SER A 155 5.41 21.57 1.46
N TRP A 156 4.85 21.02 0.39
CA TRP A 156 3.95 19.85 0.41
C TRP A 156 4.65 18.59 0.94
N ILE A 157 5.99 18.57 1.02
CA ILE A 157 6.78 17.41 1.45
C ILE A 157 6.50 17.04 2.92
N PRO A 158 6.62 17.95 3.91
CA PRO A 158 6.20 17.68 5.29
C PRO A 158 4.79 17.12 5.44
N LEU A 159 3.83 17.62 4.64
CA LEU A 159 2.44 17.13 4.68
C LEU A 159 2.33 15.68 4.23
N LEU A 160 3.05 15.31 3.17
CA LEU A 160 3.09 13.93 2.68
C LEU A 160 3.85 13.00 3.63
N ILE A 161 4.95 13.46 4.24
CA ILE A 161 5.67 12.69 5.27
C ILE A 161 4.73 12.39 6.45
N ASN A 162 4.00 13.40 6.93
CA ASN A 162 3.04 13.23 8.02
C ASN A 162 1.90 12.26 7.65
N ALA A 163 1.41 12.29 6.41
CA ALA A 163 0.40 11.35 5.94
C ALA A 163 0.93 9.90 5.93
N VAL A 164 2.16 9.69 5.46
CA VAL A 164 2.84 8.38 5.49
C VAL A 164 3.03 7.90 6.93
N ASP A 165 3.46 8.79 7.84
CA ASP A 165 3.63 8.47 9.26
C ASP A 165 2.31 8.10 9.94
N HIS A 166 1.22 8.81 9.63
CA HIS A 166 -0.09 8.48 10.14
C HIS A 166 -0.54 7.08 9.71
N CYS A 167 -0.38 6.73 8.43
CA CYS A 167 -0.69 5.39 7.94
C CYS A 167 0.16 4.32 8.65
N MET A 168 1.47 4.56 8.78
CA MET A 168 2.38 3.62 9.42
C MET A 168 2.11 3.43 10.92
N ASN A 169 1.71 4.48 11.63
CA ASN A 169 1.33 4.37 13.03
C ASN A 169 0.09 3.49 13.18
N ARG A 170 -0.91 3.67 12.31
CA ARG A 170 -2.11 2.83 12.31
C ARG A 170 -1.81 1.36 11.98
N ILE A 171 -0.94 1.11 11.00
CA ILE A 171 -0.51 -0.26 10.64
C ILE A 171 0.22 -0.91 11.83
N LYS A 172 1.09 -0.17 12.53
CA LYS A 172 1.78 -0.69 13.72
C LYS A 172 0.81 -1.03 14.84
N GLU A 173 -0.15 -0.17 15.13
CA GLU A 173 -1.18 -0.41 16.15
C GLU A 173 -1.95 -1.71 15.88
N LEU A 174 -2.31 -1.96 14.61
CA LEU A 174 -3.04 -3.15 14.19
C LEU A 174 -2.18 -4.42 14.11
N THR A 175 -0.86 -4.28 14.02
CA THR A 175 0.08 -5.42 13.89
C THR A 175 0.91 -5.66 15.15
N GLN A 176 0.61 -4.95 16.25
CA GLN A 176 1.42 -4.95 17.46
C GLN A 176 1.50 -6.33 18.14
N ASN A 177 0.39 -7.08 18.13
CA ASN A 177 0.30 -8.42 18.73
C ASN A 177 1.24 -9.43 18.05
N GLU A 178 1.56 -9.22 16.78
CA GLU A 178 2.43 -10.10 15.99
C GLU A 178 3.92 -9.85 16.24
N LEU A 179 4.31 -8.75 16.87
CA LEU A 179 5.72 -8.37 17.08
C LEU A 179 6.26 -8.74 18.47
N GLU A 180 5.40 -9.19 19.39
CA GLU A 180 5.75 -9.48 20.79
C GLU A 180 6.07 -10.97 21.08
N LEU A 181 6.19 -11.80 20.05
CA LEU A 181 6.51 -13.24 20.13
C LEU A 181 7.88 -13.57 19.52
#